data_AF-A0A3P6QU08-F1
#
_entry.id   AF-A0A3P6QU08-F1
#
_cell.length_a   1.000
_cell.length_b   1.000
_cell.length_c   1.000
_cell.angle_alpha   90.00
_cell.angle_beta   90.00
_cell.angle_gamma   90.00
#
_symmetry.space_group_name_H-M   'P 1'
#
loop_
_entity.id
_entity.type
_entity.pdbx_description
1 polymer ?
#
loop_
_entity_poly.entity_id
_entity_poly.type
_entity_poly.pdbx_seq_one_letter_code
_entity_poly.pdbx_strand_id
1 'polypeptide(L)' 'MFPPAKRRGAELARWERAVDFINANESRIATETRVLRGGQECDVWKWIPAKRSGWQGSDTL' A
#
# COMPACT_ATOMS: atom_id res chain seq x y z
N MET A 1 7.61 7.21 -13.04
CA MET A 1 7.37 7.93 -11.75
C MET A 1 7.25 9.41 -12.05
N PHE A 2 6.14 10.06 -11.66
CA PHE A 2 5.92 11.48 -12.00
C PHE A 2 6.82 12.41 -11.16
N PRO A 3 7.41 13.46 -11.78
CA PRO A 3 8.22 14.44 -11.07
C PRO A 3 7.40 15.14 -9.97
N PRO A 4 7.97 15.42 -8.78
CA PRO A 4 7.26 16.03 -7.66
C PRO A 4 6.49 17.31 -8.02
N ALA A 5 7.03 18.13 -8.93
CA ALA A 5 6.39 19.37 -9.39
C ALA A 5 5.07 19.15 -10.16
N LYS A 6 4.88 17.98 -10.76
CA LYS A 6 3.69 17.59 -11.54
C LYS A 6 2.74 16.68 -10.77
N ARG A 7 2.86 16.62 -9.44
CA ARG A 7 1.93 15.84 -8.59
C ARG A 7 0.74 16.66 -8.10
N ARG A 8 0.52 17.87 -8.62
CA ARG A 8 -0.55 18.79 -8.18
C ARG A 8 -1.66 18.89 -9.22
N GLY A 9 -2.89 19.16 -8.77
CA GLY A 9 -4.03 19.34 -9.65
C GLY A 9 -4.63 18.00 -10.12
N ALA A 10 -4.80 17.81 -11.41
CA ALA A 10 -5.51 16.65 -11.98
C ALA A 10 -4.84 15.30 -11.66
N GLU A 11 -3.51 15.27 -11.52
CA GLU A 11 -2.81 14.04 -11.15
C GLU A 11 -3.05 13.66 -9.68
N LEU A 12 -3.19 14.63 -8.78
CA LEU A 12 -3.54 14.36 -7.38
C LEU A 12 -4.95 13.78 -7.29
N ALA A 13 -5.91 14.38 -8.00
CA ALA A 13 -7.28 13.87 -8.04
C ALA A 13 -7.37 12.45 -8.63
N ARG A 14 -6.53 12.12 -9.63
CA ARG A 14 -6.43 10.75 -10.15
C ARG A 14 -5.80 9.80 -9.13
N TRP A 15 -4.80 10.26 -8.39
CA TRP A 15 -4.18 9.49 -7.31
C TRP A 15 -5.19 9.18 -6.21
N GLU A 16 -5.93 10.19 -5.72
CA GLU A 16 -6.98 10.04 -4.71
C GLU A 16 -8.03 9.00 -5.12
N ARG A 17 -8.53 9.06 -6.37
CA ARG A 17 -9.44 8.02 -6.88
C ARG A 17 -8.83 6.62 -6.92
N ALA A 18 -7.54 6.50 -7.23
CA ALA A 18 -6.85 5.22 -7.23
C ALA A 18 -6.69 4.67 -5.80
N VAL A 19 -6.43 5.55 -4.83
CA VAL A 19 -6.40 5.20 -3.40
C VAL A 19 -7.77 4.70 -2.95
N ASP A 20 -8.84 5.41 -3.28
CA ASP A 20 -10.22 5.00 -2.94
C ASP A 20 -10.56 3.63 -3.54
N PHE A 21 -10.23 3.41 -4.81
CA PHE A 21 -10.43 2.12 -5.48
C PHE A 21 -9.67 0.99 -4.78
N ILE A 22 -8.41 1.22 -4.44
CA ILE A 22 -7.56 0.25 -3.71
C ILE A 22 -8.18 -0.07 -2.35
N ASN A 23 -8.62 0.94 -1.60
CA ASN A 23 -9.22 0.75 -0.28
C ASN A 23 -10.57 0.02 -0.33
N ALA A 24 -11.37 0.22 -1.37
CA ALA A 24 -12.70 -0.37 -1.49
C ALA A 24 -12.73 -1.81 -2.01
N ASN A 25 -11.75 -2.26 -2.79
CA ASN A 25 -11.82 -3.50 -3.57
C ASN A 25 -10.98 -4.67 -3.03
N GLU A 26 -10.81 -4.79 -1.70
CA GLU A 26 -9.95 -5.82 -1.09
C GLU A 26 -8.55 -5.87 -1.72
N SER A 27 -7.94 -4.70 -1.92
CA SER A 27 -6.58 -4.63 -2.45
C SER A 27 -5.60 -5.33 -1.50
N ARG A 28 -4.60 -6.00 -2.08
CA ARG A 28 -3.50 -6.64 -1.36
C ARG A 28 -2.52 -5.63 -0.75
N ILE A 29 -3.00 -4.46 -0.35
CA ILE A 29 -2.21 -3.36 0.20
C ILE A 29 -2.84 -2.96 1.52
N ALA A 30 -2.09 -3.10 2.62
CA ALA A 30 -2.42 -2.49 3.90
C ALA A 30 -1.74 -1.13 4.02
N THR A 31 -2.41 -0.16 4.64
CA THR A 31 -1.79 1.09 5.07
C THR A 31 -1.43 0.97 6.55
N GLU A 32 -0.16 1.20 6.89
CA GLU A 32 0.36 1.13 8.27
C GLU A 32 1.13 2.44 8.57
N THR A 33 0.95 3.02 9.75
CA THR A 33 1.79 4.13 10.22
C THR A 33 3.10 3.57 10.78
N ARG A 34 4.24 4.04 10.25
CA ARG A 34 5.57 3.54 10.64
C ARG A 34 6.53 4.67 10.91
N VAL A 35 7.29 4.54 12.00
CA VAL A 35 8.43 5.40 12.30
C VAL A 35 9.59 5.03 11.38
N LEU A 36 10.00 5.96 10.52
CA LEU A 36 11.15 5.80 9.64
C LEU A 36 12.46 6.06 10.38
N ARG A 37 13.59 5.63 9.79
CA ARG A 37 14.93 5.95 10.31
C ARG A 37 15.09 7.48 10.30
N GLY A 38 15.07 8.08 11.49
CA GLY A 38 14.97 9.53 11.68
C GLY A 38 13.89 9.95 12.67
N GLY A 39 13.05 9.02 13.15
CA GLY A 39 12.04 9.30 14.19
C GLY A 39 10.73 9.90 13.66
N GLN A 40 10.63 10.12 12.35
CA GLN A 40 9.41 10.63 11.73
C GLN A 40 8.39 9.51 11.50
N GLU A 41 7.16 9.73 11.94
CA GLU A 41 6.01 8.89 11.59
C GLU A 41 5.53 9.19 10.18
N CYS A 42 5.35 8.14 9.38
CA CYS A 42 4.84 8.21 8.02
C CYS A 42 3.87 7.06 7.77
N ASP A 43 2.80 7.32 7.03
CA ASP A 43 1.95 6.27 6.51
C ASP A 43 2.65 5.56 5.34
N VAL A 44 2.72 4.24 5.41
CA VAL A 44 3.37 3.40 4.41
C VAL A 44 2.40 2.34 3.90
N TRP A 45 2.56 1.99 2.63
CA TRP A 45 1.86 0.88 2.00
C TRP A 45 2.68 -0.39 2.11
N LYS A 46 2.01 -1.46 2.54
CA LYS A 46 2.60 -2.78 2.69
C LYS A 46 1.81 -3.78 1.87
N TRP A 47 2.53 -4.53 1.05
CA TRP A 47 1.93 -5.61 0.28
C TRP A 47 1.52 -6.75 1.20
N ILE A 48 0.24 -7.09 1.17
CA ILE A 48 -0.32 -8.27 1.83
C ILE A 48 -0.08 -9.47 0.89
N PRO A 49 0.73 -10.46 1.30
CA PRO A 49 0.84 -11.69 0.54
C PRO A 49 -0.54 -12.31 0.39
N ALA A 50 -0.86 -12.83 -0.80
CA ALA A 50 -2.07 -13.62 -0.96
C ALA A 50 -2.02 -14.74 0.06
N LYS A 51 -3.15 -15.06 0.70
CA LYS A 51 -3.25 -16.28 1.50
C LYS A 51 -2.66 -17.39 0.66
N ARG A 52 -1.71 -18.17 1.21
CA ARG A 52 -1.36 -19.47 0.65
C ARG A 52 -2.61 -20.34 0.77
N SER A 53 -3.58 -20.17 -0.12
CA SER A 53 -4.59 -21.18 -0.41
C SER A 53 -3.93 -22.18 -1.37
N GLY A 54 -2.88 -22.82 -0.88
CA GLY A 54 -2.32 -24.02 -1.48
C GLY A 54 -2.49 -25.12 -0.45
N TRP A 55 -2.81 -26.33 -0.91
CA TRP A 55 -2.86 -27.56 -0.11
C TRP A 55 -1.49 -27.98 0.46
N GLN A 56 -0.63 -27.02 0.80
CA GLN A 56 0.74 -27.24 1.18
C GLN A 56 0.84 -27.16 2.71
N GLY A 57 1.12 -28.32 3.30
CA GLY A 57 1.16 -28.56 4.74
C GLY A 57 1.96 -27.50 5.51
N SER A 58 1.51 -27.25 6.73
CA SER A 58 2.20 -26.41 7.72
C SER A 58 3.59 -26.97 7.94
N ASP A 59 4.61 -26.25 7.48
CA ASP A 59 6.01 -26.56 7.73
C ASP A 59 6.36 -26.04 9.13
N THR A 60 5.93 -26.80 10.14
CA THR A 60 6.40 -26.68 11.51
C THR A 60 7.47 -27.74 11.71
N LEU A 61 8.74 -27.29 11.70
CA LEU A 61 9.85 -27.96 12.36
C LEU A 61 10.00 -27.40 13.77
#